data_AF-A0A8T3RM24-F1
#
_entry.id   AF-A0A8T3RM24-F1
#
_cell.length_a   1.000
_cell.length_b   1.000
_cell.length_c   1.000
_cell.angle_alpha   90.00
_cell.angle_beta   90.00
_cell.angle_gamma   90.00
#
_symmetry.space_group_name_H-M   'P 1'
#
loop_
_entity.id
_entity.type
_entity.pdbx_description
1 polymer ?
#
loop_
_entity_poly.entity_id
_entity_poly.type
_entity_poly.pdbx_seq_one_letter_code
_entity_poly.pdbx_strand_id
1 'polypeptide(L)'
;MFNKGAGYGNTVGAAAAAGAVAVVFCAGLILRRGRIITPFGDLAALGVMYGIALAVVSDTRWLWSQDRFERPRLARIARAAADADTPILSWGINANGYVYYAGRKITVLASPDDFNRYLAEKRYGELIVLMLKRDLKRLPENLEQEVLAGMPGDADEATVVARLRDDALMRVIP
;
A
#
# COMPACT_ATOMS: atom_id res chain seq x y z
N MET A 1 -26.66 -12.13 3.80
CA MET A 1 -25.89 -12.18 5.06
C MET A 1 -25.17 -10.86 5.17
N PHE A 2 -25.53 -10.05 6.18
CA PHE A 2 -25.15 -8.63 6.25
C PHE A 2 -23.68 -8.46 6.62
N ASN A 3 -22.99 -7.66 5.79
CA ASN A 3 -21.60 -7.25 5.92
C ASN A 3 -21.42 -6.42 7.21
N LYS A 4 -20.86 -7.02 8.26
CA LYS A 4 -20.45 -6.34 9.50
C LYS A 4 -18.92 -6.18 9.52
N GLY A 5 -18.39 -5.47 8.53
CA GLY A 5 -17.04 -4.92 8.56
C GLY A 5 -17.11 -3.39 8.58
N ALA A 6 -16.34 -2.76 9.46
CA ALA A 6 -16.12 -1.30 9.56
C ALA A 6 -17.11 -0.46 10.39
N GLY A 7 -17.22 -0.76 11.69
CA GLY A 7 -17.75 0.16 12.69
C GLY A 7 -16.78 1.26 13.18
N TYR A 8 -15.56 1.36 12.61
CA TYR A 8 -14.52 2.29 13.10
C TYR A 8 -14.26 3.52 12.20
N GLY A 9 -14.94 3.65 11.05
CA GLY A 9 -14.62 4.68 10.05
C GLY A 9 -15.50 5.94 10.05
N ASN A 10 -16.66 5.93 10.70
CA ASN A 10 -17.71 6.92 10.40
C ASN A 10 -17.54 8.26 11.13
N THR A 11 -16.95 8.28 12.32
CA THR A 11 -16.84 9.50 13.15
C THR A 11 -15.63 10.36 12.77
N VAL A 12 -14.49 9.75 12.46
CA VAL A 12 -13.26 10.45 12.08
C VAL A 12 -13.35 11.00 10.65
N GLY A 13 -14.00 10.25 9.73
CA GLY A 13 -14.25 10.72 8.37
C GLY A 13 -15.26 11.88 8.30
N ALA A 14 -16.32 11.82 9.11
CA ALA A 14 -17.25 12.93 9.29
C ALA A 14 -16.56 14.16 9.90
N ALA A 15 -15.63 13.98 10.84
CA ALA A 15 -14.86 15.08 11.43
C ALA A 15 -13.90 15.74 10.42
N ALA A 16 -13.24 14.96 9.55
CA ALA A 16 -12.36 15.51 8.51
C ALA A 16 -13.14 16.26 7.42
N ALA A 17 -14.27 15.70 6.98
CA ALA A 17 -15.16 16.37 6.03
C ALA A 17 -15.80 17.63 6.64
N ALA A 18 -16.25 17.56 7.89
CA ALA A 18 -16.75 18.73 8.62
C ALA A 18 -15.67 19.79 8.83
N GLY A 19 -14.42 19.38 9.07
CA GLY A 19 -13.26 20.28 9.15
C GLY A 19 -12.99 21.02 7.84
N ALA A 20 -13.02 20.31 6.70
CA ALA A 20 -12.87 20.93 5.37
C ALA A 20 -14.01 21.93 5.06
N VAL A 21 -15.26 21.56 5.38
CA VAL A 21 -16.42 22.46 5.22
C VAL A 21 -16.33 23.67 6.15
N ALA A 22 -15.89 23.48 7.39
CA ALA A 22 -15.71 24.57 8.36
C ALA A 22 -14.61 25.56 7.93
N VAL A 23 -13.50 25.08 7.37
CA VAL A 23 -12.43 25.96 6.83
C VAL A 23 -12.97 26.82 5.69
N VAL A 24 -13.70 26.22 4.74
CA VAL A 24 -14.32 26.95 3.61
C VAL A 24 -15.36 27.96 4.12
N PHE A 25 -16.18 27.59 5.10
CA PHE A 25 -17.19 28.47 5.69
C PHE A 25 -16.58 29.65 6.48
N CYS A 26 -15.57 29.39 7.31
CA CYS A 26 -14.85 30.42 8.05
C CYS A 26 -14.15 31.40 7.12
N ALA A 27 -13.59 30.93 6.01
CA ALA A 27 -12.98 31.82 5.03
C ALA A 27 -14.00 32.65 4.26
N GLY A 28 -15.16 32.07 3.90
CA GLY A 28 -16.28 32.83 3.36
C GLY A 28 -16.76 33.93 4.31
N LEU A 29 -16.75 33.66 5.63
CA LEU A 29 -17.06 34.65 6.67
C LEU A 29 -15.99 35.74 6.82
N ILE A 30 -14.70 35.41 6.69
CA ILE A 30 -13.59 36.37 6.74
C ILE A 30 -13.65 37.32 5.54
N LEU A 31 -13.91 36.80 4.34
CA LEU A 31 -14.13 37.57 3.12
C LEU A 31 -15.34 38.52 3.25
N ARG A 32 -16.40 38.07 3.94
CA ARG A 32 -17.61 38.87 4.17
C ARG A 32 -17.42 40.02 5.17
N ARG A 33 -16.35 40.01 6.00
CA ARG A 33 -16.17 40.97 7.11
C ARG A 33 -15.35 42.23 6.77
N GLY A 34 -15.22 42.58 5.49
CA GLY A 34 -14.98 43.96 5.07
C GLY A 34 -13.55 44.50 5.22
N ARG A 35 -12.51 43.68 4.97
CA ARG A 35 -11.16 44.23 4.69
C ARG A 35 -11.04 44.51 3.20
N ILE A 36 -10.23 45.52 2.83
CA ILE A 36 -10.01 45.95 1.44
C ILE A 36 -9.64 44.74 0.57
N ILE A 37 -10.61 44.30 -0.23
CA ILE A 37 -10.52 43.16 -1.13
C ILE A 37 -9.67 43.59 -2.32
N THR A 38 -8.52 42.95 -2.50
CA THR A 38 -7.87 42.95 -3.81
C THR A 38 -8.34 41.69 -4.53
N PRO A 39 -8.91 41.80 -5.75
CA PRO A 39 -9.53 40.67 -6.44
C PRO A 39 -8.55 39.49 -6.65
N PHE A 40 -7.25 39.79 -6.76
CA PHE A 40 -6.20 38.77 -6.85
C PHE A 40 -5.90 38.05 -5.53
N GLY A 41 -5.99 38.74 -4.38
CA GLY A 41 -5.75 38.15 -3.06
C GLY A 41 -6.84 37.16 -2.67
N ASP A 42 -8.10 37.47 -2.99
CA ASP A 42 -9.25 36.61 -2.69
C ASP A 42 -9.28 35.36 -3.58
N LEU A 43 -8.95 35.51 -4.86
CA LEU A 43 -8.79 34.38 -5.77
C LEU A 43 -7.63 33.46 -5.35
N ALA A 44 -6.52 34.04 -4.90
CA ALA A 44 -5.39 33.27 -4.37
C ALA A 44 -5.77 32.52 -3.09
N ALA A 45 -6.48 33.16 -2.16
CA ALA A 45 -6.97 32.52 -0.94
C ALA A 45 -7.94 31.36 -1.25
N LEU A 46 -8.90 31.57 -2.16
CA LEU A 46 -9.81 30.51 -2.62
C LEU A 46 -9.06 29.35 -3.28
N GLY A 47 -8.07 29.64 -4.12
CA GLY A 47 -7.22 28.65 -4.76
C GLY A 47 -6.43 27.80 -3.74
N VAL A 48 -5.83 28.44 -2.74
CA VAL A 48 -5.10 27.75 -1.65
C VAL A 48 -6.05 26.87 -0.85
N MET A 49 -7.23 27.37 -0.48
CA MET A 49 -8.21 26.60 0.27
C MET A 49 -8.74 25.40 -0.51
N TYR A 50 -9.04 25.60 -1.80
CA TYR A 50 -9.44 24.51 -2.67
C TYR A 50 -8.33 23.46 -2.80
N GLY A 51 -7.07 23.91 -2.92
CA GLY A 51 -5.89 23.04 -2.91
C GLY A 51 -5.75 22.23 -1.63
N ILE A 52 -5.97 22.85 -0.46
CA ILE A 52 -5.95 22.16 0.84
C ILE A 52 -7.10 21.14 0.93
N ALA A 53 -8.32 21.52 0.53
CA ALA A 53 -9.46 20.60 0.53
C ALA A 53 -9.21 19.38 -0.37
N LEU A 54 -8.67 19.60 -1.57
CA LEU A 54 -8.26 18.52 -2.47
C LEU A 54 -7.16 17.64 -1.88
N ALA A 55 -6.15 18.23 -1.23
CA ALA A 55 -5.09 17.48 -0.57
C ALA A 55 -5.63 16.58 0.54
N VAL A 56 -6.51 17.11 1.39
CA VAL A 56 -7.16 16.34 2.47
C VAL A 56 -7.99 15.20 1.89
N VAL A 57 -8.84 15.46 0.90
CA VAL A 57 -9.66 14.43 0.23
C VAL A 57 -8.79 13.35 -0.45
N SER A 58 -7.67 13.75 -1.04
CA SER A 58 -6.75 12.83 -1.72
C SER A 58 -6.01 11.87 -0.79
N ASP A 59 -5.78 12.28 0.46
CA ASP A 59 -5.06 11.50 1.48
C ASP A 59 -5.99 10.68 2.39
N THR A 60 -7.31 10.80 2.16
CA THR A 60 -8.31 10.22 3.06
C THR A 60 -8.61 8.75 2.71
N ARG A 61 -8.18 7.83 3.57
CA ARG A 61 -8.28 6.36 3.35
C ARG A 61 -9.68 5.81 3.10
N TRP A 62 -10.75 6.42 3.63
CA TRP A 62 -12.12 5.92 3.48
C TRP A 62 -12.80 6.34 2.17
N LEU A 63 -12.27 7.37 1.49
CA LEU A 63 -12.80 7.86 0.21
C LEU A 63 -12.25 7.08 -0.99
N TRP A 64 -11.23 6.25 -0.77
CA TRP A 64 -10.56 5.48 -1.80
C TRP A 64 -10.49 4.01 -1.40
N SER A 65 -10.26 3.14 -2.38
CA SER A 65 -10.02 1.72 -2.09
C SER A 65 -8.76 1.58 -1.23
N GLN A 66 -8.80 0.62 -0.29
CA GLN A 66 -7.67 0.27 0.58
C GLN A 66 -6.40 -0.01 -0.22
N ASP A 67 -6.56 -0.63 -1.40
CA ASP A 67 -5.51 -0.91 -2.38
C ASP A 67 -4.67 0.30 -2.75
N ARG A 68 -5.28 1.50 -2.84
CA ARG A 68 -4.57 2.74 -3.19
C ARG A 68 -3.45 3.07 -2.21
N PHE A 69 -3.62 2.76 -0.92
CA PHE A 69 -2.65 3.07 0.13
C PHE A 69 -1.74 1.90 0.46
N GLU A 70 -2.29 0.68 0.43
CA GLU A 70 -1.55 -0.50 0.85
C GLU A 70 -0.62 -1.03 -0.25
N ARG A 71 -1.00 -1.00 -1.54
CA ARG A 71 -0.09 -1.47 -2.61
C ARG A 71 1.22 -0.68 -2.69
N PRO A 72 1.22 0.67 -2.64
CA PRO A 72 2.46 1.45 -2.59
C PRO A 72 3.27 1.22 -1.31
N ARG A 73 2.59 0.99 -0.17
CA ARG A 73 3.24 0.70 1.11
C ARG A 73 3.96 -0.64 1.05
N LEU A 74 3.27 -1.71 0.64
CA LEU A 74 3.84 -3.05 0.51
C LEU A 74 4.97 -3.10 -0.52
N ALA A 75 4.81 -2.45 -1.68
CA ALA A 75 5.87 -2.38 -2.68
C ALA A 75 7.15 -1.69 -2.18
N ARG A 76 7.00 -0.60 -1.39
CA ARG A 76 8.14 0.09 -0.77
C ARG A 76 8.82 -0.77 0.30
N ILE A 77 8.04 -1.51 1.10
CA ILE A 77 8.58 -2.45 2.09
C ILE A 77 9.33 -3.58 1.39
N ALA A 78 8.77 -4.16 0.33
CA ALA A 78 9.43 -5.19 -0.46
C ALA A 78 10.76 -4.69 -1.06
N ARG A 79 10.78 -3.46 -1.60
CA ARG A 79 12.00 -2.82 -2.09
C ARG A 79 13.04 -2.61 -0.99
N ALA A 80 12.62 -2.09 0.17
CA ALA A 80 13.52 -1.77 1.27
C ALA A 80 14.11 -3.02 1.94
N ALA A 81 13.39 -4.13 1.91
CA ALA A 81 13.83 -5.41 2.46
C ALA A 81 14.72 -6.22 1.51
N ALA A 82 14.73 -5.89 0.21
CA ALA A 82 15.51 -6.58 -0.80
C ALA A 82 16.84 -5.86 -1.07
N ASP A 83 17.96 -6.55 -0.86
CA ASP A 83 19.28 -6.11 -1.33
C ASP A 83 19.37 -6.12 -2.87
N ALA A 84 20.47 -5.61 -3.42
CA ALA A 84 20.66 -5.48 -4.87
C ALA A 84 20.47 -6.81 -5.64
N ASP A 85 20.85 -7.92 -5.02
CA ASP A 85 20.79 -9.26 -5.62
C ASP A 85 19.56 -10.07 -5.18
N THR A 86 18.84 -9.64 -4.15
CA THR A 86 17.62 -10.29 -3.68
C THR A 86 16.47 -10.05 -4.65
N PRO A 87 15.92 -11.08 -5.31
CA PRO A 87 14.83 -10.89 -6.26
C PRO A 87 13.50 -10.63 -5.53
N ILE A 88 12.65 -9.82 -6.17
CA ILE A 88 11.28 -9.58 -5.73
C ILE A 88 10.34 -10.35 -6.66
N LEU A 89 9.50 -11.20 -6.07
CA LEU A 89 8.58 -12.08 -6.76
C LEU A 89 7.14 -11.65 -6.46
N SER A 90 6.25 -11.83 -7.43
CA SER A 90 4.81 -11.70 -7.26
C SER A 90 4.18 -13.05 -7.55
N TRP A 91 3.54 -13.65 -6.55
CA TRP A 91 2.95 -14.97 -6.67
C TRP A 91 1.44 -14.90 -6.57
N GLY A 92 0.75 -15.36 -7.63
CA GLY A 92 -0.71 -15.53 -7.63
C GLY A 92 -1.49 -14.22 -7.59
N ILE A 93 -0.80 -13.08 -7.69
CA ILE A 93 -1.38 -11.74 -7.68
C ILE A 93 -0.90 -10.91 -8.87
N ASN A 94 -1.68 -9.89 -9.22
CA ASN A 94 -1.32 -8.95 -10.27
C ASN A 94 -0.23 -7.98 -9.80
N ALA A 95 0.98 -8.12 -10.35
CA ALA A 95 2.13 -7.29 -10.00
C ALA A 95 2.05 -5.84 -10.50
N ASN A 96 1.17 -5.50 -11.45
CA ASN A 96 1.14 -4.18 -12.08
C ASN A 96 0.97 -3.04 -11.06
N GLY A 97 0.21 -3.29 -9.99
CA GLY A 97 0.00 -2.33 -8.90
C GLY A 97 1.22 -2.12 -8.00
N TYR A 98 2.26 -2.95 -8.12
CA TYR A 98 3.45 -2.94 -7.27
C TYR A 98 4.71 -2.54 -8.02
N VAL A 99 4.83 -2.90 -9.31
CA VAL A 99 6.03 -2.65 -10.14
C VAL A 99 6.44 -1.19 -10.12
N TYR A 100 5.48 -0.27 -10.31
CA TYR A 100 5.76 1.17 -10.30
C TYR A 100 6.38 1.65 -8.98
N TYR A 101 5.87 1.18 -7.84
CA TYR A 101 6.31 1.62 -6.52
C TYR A 101 7.55 0.88 -6.00
N ALA A 102 7.78 -0.35 -6.45
CA ALA A 102 8.96 -1.12 -6.10
C ALA A 102 10.22 -0.55 -6.77
N GLY A 103 10.09 0.14 -7.92
CA GLY A 103 11.23 0.72 -8.65
C GLY A 103 12.27 -0.30 -9.09
N ARG A 104 11.89 -1.58 -9.12
CA ARG A 104 12.72 -2.74 -9.47
C ARG A 104 11.86 -3.73 -10.24
N LYS A 105 12.51 -4.61 -11.00
CA LYS A 105 11.83 -5.71 -11.70
C LYS A 105 11.19 -6.64 -10.67
N ILE A 106 9.91 -6.93 -10.85
CA ILE A 106 9.19 -7.97 -10.11
C ILE A 106 8.98 -9.14 -11.05
N THR A 107 9.44 -10.32 -10.66
CA THR A 107 9.19 -11.55 -11.42
C THR A 107 7.79 -12.05 -11.09
N VAL A 108 6.95 -12.24 -12.10
CA VAL A 108 5.57 -12.70 -11.94
C VAL A 108 5.54 -14.22 -12.04
N LEU A 109 4.95 -14.87 -11.04
CA LEU A 109 4.75 -16.30 -10.95
C LEU A 109 3.25 -16.56 -10.83
N ALA A 110 2.67 -17.17 -11.87
CA ALA A 110 1.23 -17.33 -11.99
C ALA A 110 0.68 -18.43 -11.08
N SER A 111 1.51 -19.46 -10.81
CA SER A 111 1.09 -20.65 -10.08
C SER A 111 2.11 -21.10 -9.02
N PRO A 112 1.69 -21.92 -8.04
CA PRO A 112 2.61 -22.60 -7.13
C PRO A 112 3.68 -23.44 -7.85
N ASP A 113 3.33 -24.05 -8.97
CA ASP A 113 4.27 -24.87 -9.75
C ASP A 113 5.36 -24.00 -10.40
N ASP A 114 5.01 -22.80 -10.86
CA ASP A 114 6.00 -21.85 -11.37
C ASP A 114 6.94 -21.38 -10.26
N PHE A 115 6.44 -21.24 -9.03
CA PHE A 115 7.26 -20.91 -7.88
C PHE A 115 8.26 -22.03 -7.55
N ASN A 116 7.81 -23.28 -7.49
CA ASN A 116 8.69 -24.43 -7.27
C ASN A 116 9.72 -24.60 -8.39
N ARG A 117 9.31 -24.41 -9.65
CA ARG A 117 10.23 -24.42 -10.80
C ARG A 117 11.26 -23.30 -10.70
N TYR A 118 10.84 -22.09 -10.33
CA TYR A 118 11.73 -20.96 -10.15
C TYR A 118 12.82 -21.23 -9.09
N LEU A 119 12.44 -21.84 -7.96
CA LEU A 119 13.37 -22.23 -6.90
C LEU A 119 14.33 -23.36 -7.34
N ALA A 120 13.85 -24.30 -8.16
CA ALA A 120 14.67 -25.39 -8.67
C ALA A 120 15.71 -24.90 -9.71
N GLU A 121 15.31 -23.97 -10.58
CA GLU A 121 16.18 -23.40 -11.62
C GLU A 121 17.17 -22.38 -11.07
N LYS A 122 16.77 -21.63 -10.04
CA LYS A 122 17.58 -20.55 -9.48
C LYS A 122 17.66 -20.68 -7.96
N ARG A 123 18.87 -20.93 -7.47
CA ARG A 123 19.17 -20.99 -6.05
C ARG A 123 19.49 -19.60 -5.52
N TYR A 124 18.56 -19.05 -4.75
CA TYR A 124 18.74 -17.81 -4.01
C TYR A 124 18.73 -18.12 -2.51
N GLY A 125 19.66 -17.53 -1.75
CA GLY A 125 19.65 -17.67 -0.28
C GLY A 125 18.48 -16.92 0.36
N GLU A 126 18.07 -15.81 -0.24
CA GLU A 126 16.93 -15.00 0.20
C GLU A 126 16.08 -14.53 -1.00
N LEU A 127 14.77 -14.43 -0.78
CA LEU A 127 13.77 -13.96 -1.73
C LEU A 127 12.76 -13.05 -1.01
N ILE A 128 12.27 -12.02 -1.69
CA ILE A 128 11.10 -11.25 -1.24
C ILE A 128 9.91 -11.60 -2.12
N VAL A 129 8.78 -11.97 -1.52
CA VAL A 129 7.59 -12.41 -2.25
C VAL A 129 6.35 -11.63 -1.82
N LEU A 130 5.64 -11.09 -2.81
CA LEU A 130 4.32 -10.51 -2.70
C LEU A 130 3.29 -11.61 -3.05
N MET A 131 2.40 -11.95 -2.11
CA MET A 131 1.41 -13.02 -2.31
C MET A 131 0.15 -12.77 -1.49
N LEU A 132 -0.91 -13.55 -1.70
CA LEU A 132 -2.07 -13.52 -0.79
C LEU A 132 -1.72 -14.18 0.54
N LYS A 133 -2.31 -13.67 1.63
CA LYS A 133 -2.08 -14.18 2.98
C LYS A 133 -2.43 -15.66 3.12
N ARG A 134 -3.43 -16.16 2.38
CA ARG A 134 -3.79 -17.59 2.35
C ARG A 134 -2.67 -18.47 1.81
N ASP A 135 -1.86 -17.96 0.88
CA ASP A 135 -0.86 -18.73 0.16
C ASP A 135 0.43 -18.94 0.99
N LEU A 136 0.57 -18.24 2.13
CA LEU A 136 1.63 -18.52 3.11
C LEU A 136 1.65 -19.99 3.53
N LYS A 137 0.47 -20.62 3.65
CA LYS A 137 0.34 -22.04 4.04
C LYS A 137 0.74 -23.02 2.92
N ARG A 138 0.93 -22.53 1.71
CA ARG A 138 1.30 -23.34 0.52
C ARG A 138 2.78 -23.28 0.22
N LEU A 139 3.53 -22.46 0.96
CA LEU A 139 4.97 -22.37 0.82
C LEU A 139 5.63 -23.70 1.22
N PRO A 140 6.71 -24.10 0.53
CA PRO A 140 7.53 -25.24 0.93
C PRO A 140 8.01 -25.12 2.38
N GLU A 141 7.94 -26.21 3.15
CA GLU A 141 8.32 -26.23 4.58
C GLU A 141 9.82 -26.03 4.80
N ASN A 142 10.65 -26.26 3.78
CA ASN A 142 12.09 -26.07 3.84
C ASN A 142 12.53 -24.60 3.74
N LEU A 143 11.58 -23.66 3.62
CA LEU A 143 11.86 -22.23 3.60
C LEU A 143 11.48 -21.60 4.93
N GLU A 144 12.41 -20.89 5.55
CA GLU A 144 12.10 -19.99 6.66
C GLU A 144 11.30 -18.80 6.13
N GLN A 145 10.22 -18.45 6.84
CA GLN A 145 9.26 -17.44 6.41
C GLN A 145 9.18 -16.32 7.45
N GLU A 146 9.43 -15.08 7.01
CA GLU A 146 9.25 -13.87 7.81
C GLU A 146 8.24 -12.95 7.13
N VAL A 147 7.09 -12.70 7.77
CA VAL A 147 6.09 -11.76 7.24
C VAL A 147 6.50 -10.34 7.62
N LEU A 148 6.91 -9.55 6.62
CA LEU A 148 7.37 -8.17 6.82
C LEU A 148 6.20 -7.20 6.95
N ALA A 149 5.15 -7.40 6.17
CA ALA A 149 3.95 -6.57 6.18
C ALA A 149 2.76 -7.28 5.52
N GLY A 150 1.55 -6.84 5.86
CA GLY A 150 0.33 -7.31 5.23
C GLY A 150 -0.74 -6.24 5.14
N MET A 151 -1.62 -6.38 4.16
CA MET A 151 -2.89 -5.65 4.11
C MET A 151 -3.79 -6.15 5.23
N PRO A 152 -4.56 -5.26 5.89
CA PRO A 152 -5.64 -5.71 6.75
C PRO A 152 -6.76 -6.35 5.92
N GLY A 153 -7.52 -7.28 6.51
CA GLY A 153 -8.63 -7.96 5.86
C GLY A 153 -8.50 -9.48 5.81
N ASP A 154 -9.41 -10.10 5.04
CA ASP A 154 -9.52 -11.55 4.91
C ASP A 154 -8.35 -12.15 4.14
N ALA A 155 -8.00 -13.39 4.49
CA ALA A 155 -6.81 -14.03 3.92
C ALA A 155 -6.89 -14.27 2.41
N ASP A 156 -8.11 -14.30 1.86
CA ASP A 156 -8.39 -14.48 0.44
C ASP A 156 -8.16 -13.24 -0.42
N GLU A 157 -8.15 -12.06 0.20
CA GLU A 157 -8.03 -10.76 -0.48
C GLU A 157 -6.76 -10.01 -0.04
N ALA A 158 -6.34 -10.20 1.21
CA ALA A 158 -5.20 -9.49 1.78
C ALA A 158 -3.88 -9.97 1.20
N THR A 159 -3.12 -9.05 0.60
CA THR A 159 -1.75 -9.31 0.16
C THR A 159 -0.77 -9.13 1.31
N VAL A 160 0.29 -9.93 1.32
CA VAL A 160 1.42 -9.86 2.25
C VAL A 160 2.73 -9.73 1.49
N VAL A 161 3.72 -9.15 2.16
CA VAL A 161 5.13 -9.21 1.77
C VAL A 161 5.80 -10.17 2.74
N ALA A 162 6.33 -11.26 2.22
CA ALA A 162 7.10 -12.23 2.98
C ALA A 162 8.55 -12.25 2.48
N ARG A 163 9.47 -12.36 3.42
CA ARG A 163 10.84 -12.77 3.14
C ARG A 163 10.92 -14.28 3.31
N LEU A 164 11.53 -14.94 2.33
CA LEU A 164 11.77 -16.37 2.32
C LEU A 164 13.26 -16.62 2.30
N ARG A 165 13.75 -17.51 3.17
CA ARG A 165 15.14 -17.93 3.22
C ARG A 165 15.25 -19.43 3.07
N ASP A 166 16.20 -19.88 2.26
CA ASP A 166 16.52 -21.30 2.16
C ASP A 166 17.66 -21.61 3.15
N ASP A 167 17.31 -22.23 4.27
CA ASP A 167 18.23 -22.62 5.34
C ASP A 167 19.40 -23.48 4.83
N ALA A 168 19.17 -24.29 3.80
CA ALA A 168 20.21 -25.15 3.23
C ALA A 168 21.23 -24.36 2.41
N LEU A 169 20.85 -23.22 1.82
CA LEU A 169 21.75 -22.35 1.06
C LEU A 169 22.43 -21.30 1.95
N MET A 170 21.73 -20.80 2.97
CA MET A 170 22.27 -19.83 3.94
C MET A 170 23.42 -20.40 4.79
N ARG A 171 23.53 -21.73 4.92
CA ARG A 171 24.65 -22.40 5.62
C ARG A 171 25.88 -22.65 4.75
N VAL A 172 25.77 -22.46 3.43
CA VAL A 172 26.82 -22.78 2.45
C VAL A 172 27.53 -21.53 1.94
N ILE A 173 26.94 -20.36 2.10
CA ILE A 173 27.56 -19.08 1.77
C ILE A 173 28.20 -18.52 3.05
N PRO A 174 29.55 -18.48 3.16
CA PRO A 174 30.26 -17.96 4.32
C PRO A 174 30.15 -16.43 4.46
#